data_AF-A0A6J4MQ60-F1
#
_entry.id   AF-A0A6J4MQ60-F1
#
_cell.length_a   1.000
_cell.length_b   1.000
_cell.length_c   1.000
_cell.angle_alpha   90.00
_cell.angle_beta   90.00
_cell.angle_gamma   90.00
#
_symmetry.space_group_name_H-M   'P 1'
#
loop_
_entity.id
_entity.type
_entity.pdbx_description
1 polymer ?
#
loop_
_entity_poly.entity_id
_entity_poly.type
_entity_poly.pdbx_seq_one_letter_code
_entity_poly.pdbx_strand_id
1 'polypeptide(L)' 'MPVVTTKDRTEIFFKDWGTGQPVLFSHGWPLNADAWDNQLRLVADAGYRAIAHDRRGH' A
#
# COMPACT_ATOMS: atom_id res chain seq x y z
N MET A 1 -8.00 6.57 7.08
CA MET A 1 -7.70 6.21 5.69
C MET A 1 -6.63 7.19 5.22
N PRO A 2 -5.34 6.84 5.29
CA PRO A 2 -4.29 7.76 4.89
C PRO A 2 -4.29 7.90 3.36
N VAL A 3 -4.05 9.12 2.90
CA VAL A 3 -3.97 9.46 1.47
C VAL A 3 -2.71 10.28 1.23
N VAL A 4 -2.12 10.12 0.04
CA VAL A 4 -1.07 11.00 -0.45
C VAL A 4 -1.60 11.78 -1.66
N THR A 5 -1.47 13.10 -1.61
CA THR A 5 -1.81 13.97 -2.74
C THR A 5 -0.61 14.08 -3.67
N THR A 6 -0.77 13.65 -4.92
CA THR A 6 0.27 13.72 -5.95
C THR A 6 0.38 15.12 -6.55
N LYS A 7 1.43 15.37 -7.35
CA LYS A 7 1.66 16.66 -8.04
C LYS A 7 0.49 17.10 -8.92
N ASP A 8 -0.24 16.16 -9.49
CA ASP A 8 -1.43 16.43 -10.31
C ASP A 8 -2.73 16.47 -9.51
N ARG A 9 -2.62 16.56 -8.17
CA ARG A 9 -3.74 16.65 -7.21
C ARG A 9 -4.62 15.41 -7.14
N THR A 10 -4.14 14.26 -7.63
CA THR A 10 -4.82 12.98 -7.40
C THR A 10 -4.57 12.55 -5.96
N GLU A 11 -5.63 12.15 -5.26
CA GLU A 11 -5.51 11.49 -3.96
C GLU A 11 -5.34 10.00 -4.17
N ILE A 12 -4.29 9.44 -3.58
CA ILE A 12 -4.00 8.01 -3.62
C ILE A 12 -4.13 7.45 -2.21
N PHE A 13 -5.09 6.54 -2.02
CA PHE A 13 -5.20 5.76 -0.80
C PHE A 13 -4.01 4.80 -0.69
N PHE A 14 -3.54 4.59 0.53
CA PHE A 14 -2.54 3.58 0.82
C PHE A 14 -2.73 2.95 2.21
N LYS A 15 -2.16 1.76 2.39
CA LYS A 15 -1.94 1.10 3.67
C LYS A 15 -0.46 1.22 4.02
N ASP A 16 -0.17 1.38 5.31
CA ASP A 16 1.19 1.54 5.82
C ASP A 16 1.27 0.89 7.20
N TRP A 17 1.90 -0.29 7.26
CA TRP A 17 1.96 -1.13 8.46
C TRP A 17 3.41 -1.42 8.85
N GLY A 18 3.66 -1.47 10.16
CA GLY A 18 4.98 -1.76 10.70
C GLY A 18 5.98 -0.61 10.55
N THR A 19 7.22 -0.90 10.89
CA THR A 19 8.37 0.02 10.79
C THR A 19 9.59 -0.79 10.36
N GLY A 20 10.54 -0.16 9.66
CA GLY A 20 11.74 -0.84 9.13
C GLY A 20 11.99 -0.54 7.66
N GLN A 21 12.73 -1.43 6.97
CA GLN A 21 13.01 -1.32 5.54
C GLN A 21 11.67 -1.36 4.75
N PRO A 22 11.37 -0.38 3.89
CA PRO A 22 10.11 -0.35 3.18
C PRO A 22 10.03 -1.41 2.07
N VAL A 23 8.88 -2.10 2.00
CA VAL A 23 8.49 -3.00 0.92
C VAL A 23 7.17 -2.48 0.34
N LEU A 24 7.20 -2.05 -0.92
CA LEU A 24 6.05 -1.48 -1.63
C LEU A 24 5.39 -2.53 -2.51
N PHE A 25 4.09 -2.74 -2.33
CA PHE A 25 3.26 -3.62 -3.13
C PHE A 25 2.47 -2.82 -4.17
N SER A 26 2.42 -3.35 -5.39
CA SER A 26 1.64 -2.81 -6.51
C SER A 26 0.64 -3.87 -6.95
N HIS A 27 -0.65 -3.55 -6.92
CA HIS A 27 -1.70 -4.51 -7.25
C HIS A 27 -1.92 -4.64 -8.76
N GLY A 28 -2.38 -5.82 -9.17
CA GLY A 28 -2.83 -6.08 -10.54
C GLY A 28 -4.24 -5.56 -10.83
N TRP A 29 -4.70 -5.75 -12.06
CA TRP A 29 -6.09 -5.51 -12.46
C TRP A 29 -6.95 -6.76 -12.19
N PRO A 30 -8.24 -6.64 -11.81
CA PRO A 30 -9.01 -5.44 -11.50
C PRO A 30 -9.10 -5.15 -9.98
N LEU A 31 -8.01 -5.35 -9.23
CA LEU A 31 -8.02 -5.30 -7.75
C LEU A 31 -7.61 -3.92 -7.23
N ASN A 32 -7.41 -3.82 -5.91
CA ASN A 32 -6.87 -2.67 -5.17
C ASN A 32 -5.84 -3.16 -4.12
N ALA A 33 -5.44 -2.32 -3.17
CA ALA A 33 -4.48 -2.65 -2.11
C ALA A 33 -4.90 -3.82 -1.20
N ASP A 34 -6.20 -4.11 -1.06
CA ASP A 34 -6.72 -5.18 -0.20
C ASP A 34 -6.24 -6.57 -0.66
N ALA A 35 -5.92 -6.71 -1.94
CA ALA A 35 -5.35 -7.95 -2.49
C ALA A 35 -4.06 -8.40 -1.80
N TRP A 36 -3.39 -7.48 -1.09
CA TRP A 36 -2.12 -7.71 -0.43
C TRP A 36 -2.21 -7.86 1.09
N ASP A 37 -3.40 -7.89 1.71
CA ASP A 37 -3.52 -7.83 3.18
C ASP A 37 -2.75 -8.91 3.91
N ASN A 38 -2.79 -10.15 3.41
CA ASN A 38 -2.05 -11.26 4.01
C ASN A 38 -0.53 -11.04 3.91
N GLN A 39 -0.05 -10.54 2.77
CA GLN A 39 1.36 -10.31 2.52
C GLN A 39 1.87 -9.09 3.29
N LEU A 40 1.07 -8.01 3.36
CA LEU A 40 1.38 -6.84 4.18
C LEU A 40 1.54 -7.22 5.64
N ARG A 41 0.63 -8.05 6.18
CA ARG A 41 0.73 -8.55 7.56
C ARG A 41 2.00 -9.37 7.75
N LEU A 42 2.27 -10.32 6.86
CA LEU A 42 3.44 -11.19 6.92
C LEU A 42 4.75 -10.41 6.96
N VAL A 43 4.93 -9.43 6.06
CA VAL A 43 6.20 -8.68 6.01
C VAL A 43 6.30 -7.65 7.13
N ALA A 44 5.19 -7.07 7.58
CA ALA A 44 5.18 -6.20 8.76
C ALA A 44 5.58 -6.98 10.03
N ASP A 45 5.07 -8.20 10.21
CA ASP A 45 5.47 -9.09 11.32
C ASP A 45 6.94 -9.51 11.24
N ALA A 46 7.52 -9.54 10.04
CA ALA A 46 8.94 -9.81 9.82
C ALA A 46 9.84 -8.57 10.06
N GLY A 47 9.31 -7.44 10.53
CA GLY A 47 10.08 -6.24 10.85
C GLY A 47 10.35 -5.30 9.67
N TYR A 48 9.56 -5.40 8.59
CA TYR A 48 9.59 -4.47 7.47
C TYR A 48 8.46 -3.43 7.59
N ARG A 49 8.60 -2.30 6.89
CA ARG A 49 7.48 -1.36 6.68
C ARG A 49 6.73 -1.75 5.42
N ALA A 50 5.54 -2.31 5.57
CA ALA A 50 4.71 -2.81 4.48
C ALA A 50 3.80 -1.71 3.94
N ILE A 51 3.89 -1.39 2.65
CA ILE A 51 3.10 -0.33 2.02
C ILE A 51 2.38 -0.88 0.79
N ALA A 52 1.07 -0.66 0.66
CA ALA A 52 0.32 -0.93 -0.58
C ALA A 52 -0.55 0.28 -0.91
N HIS A 53 -0.72 0.61 -2.19
CA HIS A 53 -1.52 1.73 -2.64
C HIS A 53 -2.56 1.29 -3.66
N ASP A 54 -3.65 2.02 -3.76
CA ASP A 54 -4.59 1.88 -4.87
C ASP A 54 -4.04 2.67 -6.07
N ARG A 55 -4.00 2.06 -7.26
CA ARG A 55 -3.74 2.79 -8.50
C ARG A 55 -4.89 3.78 -8.72
N ARG A 56 -4.60 4.89 -9.42
CA ARG A 56 -5.64 5.86 -9.82
C ARG A 56 -6.84 5.15 -10.45
N GLY A 57 -8.04 5.45 -9.94
CA GLY A 57 -9.30 4.91 -10.45
C GLY A 57 -9.58 3.46 -10.03
N HIS A 58 -8.87 2.94 -9.03
CA HIS A 58 -9.16 1.69 -8.34
C HIS A 58 -9.48 1.97 -6.87
#